data_AF-A0A8X6HD68-F1
#
_entry.id   AF-A0A8X6HD68-F1
#
_cell.length_a   1.000
_cell.length_b   1.000
_cell.length_c   1.000
_cell.angle_alpha   90.00
_cell.angle_beta   90.00
_cell.angle_gamma   90.00
#
_symmetry.space_group_name_H-M   'P 1'
#
loop_
_entity.id
_entity.type
_entity.pdbx_description
1 polymer ?
#
loop_
_entity_poly.entity_id
_entity_poly.type
_entity_poly.pdbx_seq_one_letter_code
_entity_poly.pdbx_strand_id
1 'polypeptide(L)'
;MALPMWVKLPKRGRQPQNEKKVPFREEWPMTLENKVSTRRGKTKDVPCLTETLAFITCLKDNNNAQELCKAQSEAVQKCYHNHLAYKEELQKKKKTSRDFVPEISAKDMDPVQLNKFLSHFPHKLKKP
;
A
#
# COMPACT_ATOMS: atom_id res chain seq x y z
N MET A 1 -25.06 -30.27 49.87
CA MET A 1 -26.40 -29.84 49.42
C MET A 1 -26.31 -29.48 47.94
N ALA A 2 -26.96 -30.25 47.07
CA ALA A 2 -26.95 -30.01 45.63
C ALA A 2 -27.99 -28.96 45.25
N LEU A 3 -27.65 -28.06 44.32
CA LEU A 3 -28.57 -27.00 43.86
C LEU A 3 -29.71 -27.60 43.01
N PRO A 4 -30.92 -27.03 43.07
CA PRO A 4 -32.08 -27.58 42.39
C PRO A 4 -32.08 -27.28 40.87
N MET A 5 -32.71 -28.18 40.11
CA MET A 5 -32.57 -28.36 38.64
C MET A 5 -32.98 -27.17 37.76
N TRP A 6 -33.68 -26.19 38.30
CA TRP A 6 -34.18 -25.00 37.59
C TRP A 6 -33.25 -23.78 37.66
N VAL A 7 -32.13 -23.85 38.40
CA VAL A 7 -31.12 -22.78 38.43
C VAL A 7 -30.24 -22.87 37.18
N LYS A 8 -30.59 -22.14 36.12
CA LYS A 8 -29.72 -21.99 34.94
C LYS A 8 -28.54 -21.07 35.27
N LEU A 9 -27.38 -21.66 35.54
CA LEU A 9 -26.13 -20.91 35.64
C LEU A 9 -25.87 -20.15 34.33
N PRO A 10 -25.48 -18.86 34.36
CA PRO A 10 -25.15 -18.13 33.16
C PRO A 10 -24.05 -18.88 32.41
N LYS A 11 -24.26 -19.16 31.11
CA LYS A 11 -23.23 -19.76 30.26
C LYS A 11 -22.02 -18.83 30.34
N ARG A 12 -20.92 -19.32 30.92
CA ARG A 12 -19.65 -18.59 30.87
C ARG A 12 -19.29 -18.49 29.39
N GLY A 13 -19.51 -17.33 28.80
CA GLY A 13 -19.00 -17.01 27.47
C GLY A 13 -17.49 -17.20 27.42
N ARG A 14 -16.88 -17.07 26.25
CA ARG A 14 -15.41 -17.09 26.15
C ARG A 14 -14.86 -15.98 27.04
N GLN A 15 -14.21 -16.37 28.13
CA GLN A 15 -13.48 -15.45 28.99
C GLN A 15 -12.22 -14.96 28.24
N PRO A 16 -11.75 -13.74 28.50
CA PRO A 16 -10.47 -13.30 27.97
C PRO A 16 -9.38 -14.30 28.38
N GLN A 17 -8.45 -14.56 27.47
CA GLN A 17 -7.36 -15.50 27.72
C GLN A 17 -6.51 -15.01 28.89
N ASN A 18 -6.22 -15.89 29.85
CA ASN A 18 -5.37 -15.55 30.98
C ASN A 18 -3.90 -15.46 30.52
N GLU A 19 -3.33 -14.26 30.56
CA GLU A 19 -1.93 -13.96 30.16
C GLU A 19 -0.90 -14.82 30.91
N LYS A 20 -1.19 -15.21 32.17
CA LYS A 20 -0.30 -16.08 32.96
C LYS A 20 -0.29 -17.52 32.47
N LYS A 21 -1.37 -17.97 31.83
CA LYS A 21 -1.51 -19.35 31.34
C LYS A 21 -0.84 -19.54 29.98
N VAL A 22 -0.78 -18.47 29.17
CA VAL A 22 -0.09 -18.46 27.88
C VAL A 22 0.73 -17.17 27.81
N PRO A 23 1.97 -17.18 28.35
CA PRO A 23 2.81 -16.00 28.33
C PRO A 23 3.18 -15.66 26.89
N PHE A 24 3.07 -14.38 26.54
CA PHE A 24 3.54 -13.88 25.27
C PHE A 24 5.05 -14.05 25.19
N ARG A 25 5.53 -14.66 24.10
CA ARG A 25 6.95 -14.75 23.78
C ARG A 25 7.23 -13.76 22.66
N GLU A 26 7.96 -12.72 23.00
CA GLU A 26 8.43 -11.71 22.07
C GLU A 26 9.51 -12.31 21.16
N GLU A 27 9.19 -12.54 19.88
CA GLU A 27 10.21 -12.89 18.87
C GLU A 27 11.14 -11.70 18.61
N TRP A 28 10.60 -10.50 18.73
CA TRP A 28 11.29 -9.22 18.64
C TRP A 28 10.88 -8.35 19.82
N PRO A 29 11.79 -7.53 20.36
CA PRO A 29 11.44 -6.66 21.47
C PRO A 29 10.27 -5.76 21.06
N MET A 30 9.26 -5.65 21.92
CA MET A 30 8.08 -4.79 21.73
C MET A 30 8.42 -3.31 21.90
N THR A 31 9.40 -2.85 21.14
CA THR A 31 9.93 -1.49 21.12
C THR A 31 9.84 -0.92 19.72
N LEU A 32 9.46 0.34 19.62
CA LEU A 32 9.41 1.03 18.33
C LEU A 32 10.83 1.31 17.83
N GLU A 33 11.08 0.99 16.56
CA GLU A 33 12.29 1.42 15.87
C GLU A 33 12.21 2.90 15.48
N ASN A 34 13.37 3.55 15.34
CA ASN A 34 13.47 4.94 14.87
C ASN A 34 13.35 5.08 13.35
N LYS A 35 12.87 4.04 12.66
CA LYS A 35 12.73 3.99 11.20
C LYS A 35 11.53 3.15 10.80
N VAL A 36 10.97 3.48 9.64
CA VAL A 36 9.89 2.77 8.96
C VAL A 36 10.43 2.21 7.64
N SER A 37 9.90 1.06 7.24
CA SER A 37 10.24 0.43 5.97
C SER A 37 9.89 1.35 4.78
N THR A 38 10.90 1.65 3.97
CA THR A 38 10.72 2.37 2.69
C THR A 38 10.39 1.42 1.54
N ARG A 39 10.33 0.11 1.80
CA ARG A 39 10.11 -0.91 0.78
C ARG A 39 8.65 -0.87 0.32
N ARG A 40 8.39 -0.14 -0.77
CA ARG A 40 7.18 -0.31 -1.57
C ARG A 40 7.44 -1.34 -2.67
N GLY A 41 6.49 -2.25 -2.88
CA GLY A 41 6.53 -3.17 -4.01
C GLY A 41 6.54 -2.37 -5.32
N LYS A 42 7.44 -2.71 -6.25
CA LYS A 42 7.40 -2.14 -7.61
C LYS A 42 6.19 -2.77 -8.32
N THR A 43 5.09 -2.03 -8.45
CA THR A 43 4.03 -2.44 -9.38
C THR A 43 4.54 -2.27 -10.80
N LYS A 44 4.49 -3.35 -11.59
CA LYS A 44 4.77 -3.27 -13.02
C LYS A 44 3.49 -2.78 -13.69
N ASP A 45 3.34 -1.46 -13.78
CA ASP A 45 2.18 -0.88 -14.45
C ASP A 45 2.28 -1.15 -15.95
N VAL A 46 1.30 -1.89 -16.49
CA VAL A 46 1.12 -2.10 -17.93
C VAL A 46 0.04 -1.13 -18.40
N PRO A 47 0.40 0.00 -19.04
CA PRO A 47 -0.57 1.01 -19.44
C PRO A 47 -1.35 0.60 -20.69
N CYS A 48 -2.53 1.20 -20.88
CA CYS A 48 -3.27 1.20 -22.16
C CYS A 48 -3.69 -0.20 -22.68
N LEU A 49 -3.93 -1.16 -21.77
CA LEU A 49 -4.35 -2.51 -22.14
C LEU A 49 -5.65 -2.55 -22.96
N THR A 50 -6.63 -1.74 -22.59
CA THR A 50 -7.94 -1.70 -23.25
C THR A 50 -7.84 -1.24 -24.70
N GLU A 51 -7.05 -0.21 -24.95
CA GLU A 51 -6.87 0.37 -26.29
C GLU A 51 -6.00 -0.52 -27.17
N THR A 52 -4.95 -1.12 -26.59
CA THR A 52 -4.10 -2.07 -27.32
C THR A 52 -4.88 -3.31 -27.71
N LEU A 53 -5.77 -3.80 -26.85
CA LEU A 53 -6.72 -4.87 -27.18
C LEU A 53 -7.65 -4.46 -28.34
N ALA A 54 -8.23 -3.26 -28.29
CA ALA A 54 -9.10 -2.77 -29.36
C ALA A 54 -8.39 -2.60 -30.71
N PHE A 55 -7.11 -2.22 -30.68
CA PHE A 55 -6.27 -2.17 -31.88
C PHE A 55 -5.99 -3.57 -32.44
N ILE A 56 -5.65 -4.54 -31.57
CA ILE A 56 -5.41 -5.93 -31.97
C ILE A 56 -6.67 -6.57 -32.57
N THR A 57 -7.85 -6.31 -32.00
CA THR A 57 -9.11 -6.82 -32.55
C THR A 57 -9.37 -6.25 -33.94
N CYS A 58 -9.14 -4.95 -34.14
CA CYS A 58 -9.29 -4.33 -35.46
C CYS A 58 -8.34 -4.93 -36.50
N LEU A 59 -7.08 -5.18 -36.14
CA LEU A 59 -6.12 -5.82 -37.05
C LEU A 59 -6.54 -7.24 -37.41
N LYS A 60 -7.09 -7.99 -36.45
CA LYS A 60 -7.58 -9.35 -36.66
C LYS A 60 -8.73 -9.39 -37.67
N ASP A 61 -9.67 -8.46 -37.58
CA ASP A 61 -10.84 -8.43 -38.45
C ASP A 61 -10.50 -7.95 -39.88
N ASN A 62 -9.44 -7.14 -40.02
CA ASN A 62 -9.06 -6.49 -41.28
C ASN A 62 -7.77 -7.04 -41.91
N ASN A 63 -7.38 -8.30 -41.62
CA ASN A 63 -6.16 -8.93 -42.15
C ASN A 63 -4.89 -8.07 -42.00
N ASN A 64 -4.74 -7.40 -40.86
CA ASN A 64 -3.64 -6.50 -40.54
C ASN A 64 -3.55 -5.23 -41.40
N ALA A 65 -4.62 -4.83 -42.09
CA ALA A 65 -4.67 -3.56 -42.81
C ALA A 65 -4.69 -2.38 -41.84
N GLN A 66 -3.51 -1.81 -41.58
CA GLN A 66 -3.33 -0.72 -40.61
C GLN A 66 -4.09 0.56 -41.00
N GLU A 67 -4.31 0.77 -42.31
CA GLU A 67 -5.08 1.90 -42.85
C GLU A 67 -6.52 1.95 -42.35
N LEU A 68 -7.14 0.79 -42.11
CA LEU A 68 -8.51 0.66 -41.61
C LEU A 68 -8.61 0.85 -40.09
N CYS A 69 -7.49 0.67 -39.37
CA CYS A 69 -7.41 0.70 -37.91
C CYS A 69 -6.76 1.99 -37.35
N LYS A 70 -6.78 3.09 -38.13
CA LYS A 70 -6.17 4.37 -37.74
C LYS A 70 -6.71 4.90 -36.42
N ALA A 71 -8.04 4.87 -36.24
CA ALA A 71 -8.67 5.38 -35.03
C ALA A 71 -8.17 4.68 -33.74
N GLN A 72 -8.05 3.35 -33.79
CA GLN A 72 -7.56 2.55 -32.67
C GLN A 72 -6.06 2.77 -32.45
N SER A 73 -5.28 2.94 -33.53
CA SER A 73 -3.85 3.25 -33.42
C SER A 73 -3.59 4.61 -32.77
N GLU A 74 -4.38 5.63 -33.12
CA GLU A 74 -4.29 6.96 -32.50
C GLU A 74 -4.71 6.95 -31.04
N ALA A 75 -5.73 6.16 -30.69
CA ALA A 75 -6.14 5.99 -29.30
C ALA A 75 -4.98 5.45 -28.45
N VAL A 76 -4.39 4.34 -28.87
CA VAL A 76 -3.23 3.72 -28.19
C VAL A 76 -2.09 4.71 -28.01
N GLN A 77 -1.75 5.47 -29.05
CA GLN A 77 -0.70 6.49 -28.98
C GLN A 77 -1.05 7.57 -27.96
N LYS A 78 -2.28 8.09 -27.98
CA LYS A 78 -2.75 9.13 -27.04
C LYS A 78 -2.68 8.65 -25.59
N CYS A 79 -3.16 7.45 -25.27
CA CYS A 79 -3.02 6.92 -23.91
C CYS A 79 -1.57 6.74 -23.50
N TYR A 80 -0.71 6.26 -24.41
CA TYR A 80 0.69 6.06 -24.10
C TYR A 80 1.39 7.40 -23.77
N HIS A 81 1.14 8.44 -24.58
CA HIS A 81 1.65 9.79 -24.31
C HIS A 81 1.14 10.37 -22.99
N ASN A 82 -0.16 10.24 -22.70
CA ASN A 82 -0.74 10.69 -21.44
C ASN A 82 -0.12 9.96 -20.23
N HIS A 83 0.11 8.65 -20.36
CA HIS A 83 0.75 7.86 -19.31
C HIS A 83 2.22 8.24 -19.09
N LEU A 84 2.96 8.59 -20.15
CA LEU A 84 4.31 9.14 -20.02
C LEU A 84 4.31 10.47 -19.27
N ALA A 85 3.43 11.40 -19.65
CA ALA A 85 3.29 12.69 -18.97
C ALA A 85 2.94 12.50 -17.47
N TYR A 86 1.98 11.63 -17.17
CA TYR A 86 1.62 11.28 -15.79
C TYR A 86 2.79 10.69 -15.00
N LYS A 87 3.58 9.80 -15.61
CA LYS A 87 4.78 9.24 -14.97
C LYS A 87 5.82 10.30 -14.66
N GLU A 88 6.03 11.25 -15.56
CA GLU A 88 6.95 12.37 -15.33
C GLU A 88 6.48 13.26 -14.18
N GLU A 89 5.20 13.59 -14.12
CA GLU A 89 4.62 14.36 -13.00
C GLU A 89 4.79 13.66 -11.66
N LEU A 90 4.51 12.35 -11.59
CA LEU A 90 4.73 11.57 -10.39
C LEU A 90 6.20 11.55 -9.96
N GLN A 91 7.14 11.46 -10.91
CA GLN A 91 8.56 11.53 -10.58
C GLN A 91 8.97 12.91 -10.04
N LYS A 92 8.42 14.00 -10.61
CA LYS A 92 8.67 15.36 -10.12
C LYS A 92 8.18 15.52 -8.68
N LYS A 93 6.96 15.08 -8.37
CA LYS A 93 6.40 15.11 -7.00
C LYS A 93 7.22 14.31 -5.98
N LYS A 94 7.77 13.16 -6.38
CA LYS A 94 8.66 12.34 -5.52
C LYS A 94 10.02 12.99 -5.24
N LYS A 95 10.52 13.83 -6.15
CA LYS A 95 11.79 14.55 -5.95
C LYS A 95 11.62 15.70 -4.96
N THR A 96 10.50 16.43 -5.05
CA THR A 96 10.19 17.55 -4.14
C THR A 96 9.87 17.08 -2.73
N SER A 97 9.33 15.87 -2.56
CA SER A 97 8.99 15.29 -1.25
C SER A 97 10.19 14.75 -0.45
N ARG A 98 11.44 15.07 -0.80
CA ARG A 98 12.60 14.66 0.03
C ARG A 98 12.86 15.60 1.19
N ASP A 99 12.34 16.81 1.11
CA ASP A 99 12.46 17.80 2.17
C ASP A 99 11.29 17.68 3.14
N PHE A 100 11.58 17.91 4.43
CA PHE A 100 10.59 17.83 5.49
C PHE A 100 9.65 19.04 5.39
N VAL A 101 8.36 18.78 5.16
CA VAL A 101 7.34 19.83 5.11
C VAL A 101 6.62 19.85 6.47
N PRO A 102 6.80 20.91 7.29
CA PRO A 102 6.38 20.92 8.69
C PRO A 102 4.86 20.94 8.91
N GLU A 103 4.06 21.17 7.86
CA GLU A 103 2.59 21.33 7.97
C GLU A 103 1.79 20.06 7.62
N ILE A 104 2.45 19.00 7.16
CA ILE A 104 1.77 17.77 6.74
C ILE A 104 1.54 16.87 7.96
N SER A 105 0.36 16.25 8.05
CA SER A 105 0.08 15.27 9.11
C SER A 105 1.00 14.04 8.96
N ALA A 106 1.41 13.42 10.07
CA ALA A 106 2.30 12.24 10.03
C ALA A 106 1.71 11.05 9.22
N LYS A 107 0.38 11.02 9.01
CA LYS A 107 -0.29 9.98 8.21
C LYS A 107 -0.06 10.13 6.71
N ASP A 108 0.15 11.36 6.24
CA ASP A 108 0.27 11.69 4.82
C ASP A 108 1.73 11.86 4.37
N MET A 109 2.68 11.75 5.30
CA MET A 109 4.10 11.87 5.02
C MET A 109 4.64 10.67 4.23
N ASP A 110 5.57 10.94 3.30
CA ASP A 110 6.31 9.86 2.65
C ASP A 110 7.23 9.15 3.66
N PRO A 111 7.43 7.82 3.58
CA PRO A 111 8.31 7.09 4.50
C PRO A 111 9.73 7.65 4.58
N VAL A 112 10.24 8.27 3.51
CA VAL A 112 11.56 8.93 3.54
C VAL A 112 11.54 10.18 4.42
N GLN A 113 10.50 11.01 4.30
CA GLN A 113 10.32 12.19 5.15
C GLN A 113 10.12 11.79 6.61
N LEU A 114 9.30 10.76 6.85
CA LEU A 114 9.02 10.24 8.18
C LEU A 114 10.30 9.72 8.86
N ASN A 115 11.16 8.99 8.13
CA ASN A 115 12.45 8.54 8.65
C ASN A 115 13.39 9.69 9.01
N LYS A 116 13.38 10.78 8.22
CA LYS A 116 14.14 12.00 8.54
C LYS A 116 13.60 12.65 9.82
N PHE A 117 12.29 12.76 9.97
CA PHE A 117 11.65 13.26 11.19
C PHE A 117 12.00 12.39 12.42
N LEU A 118 11.86 11.07 12.32
CA LEU A 118 12.19 10.14 13.41
C LEU A 118 13.68 10.15 13.77
N SER A 119 14.57 10.49 12.83
CA SER A 119 16.00 10.64 13.11
C SER A 119 16.30 11.85 14.00
N HIS A 120 15.49 12.92 13.92
CA HIS A 120 15.59 14.08 14.80
C HIS A 120 14.97 13.82 16.18
N PHE A 121 13.95 12.97 16.25
CA PHE A 121 13.24 12.62 17.48
C PHE A 121 13.31 11.11 17.76
N PRO A 122 14.49 10.57 18.06
CA PRO A 122 14.64 9.14 18.32
C PRO A 122 13.89 8.76 19.60
N HIS A 123 13.24 7.60 19.55
CA HIS A 123 12.66 6.98 20.74
C HIS A 123 13.81 6.60 21.69
N LYS A 124 13.78 7.17 22.91
CA LYS A 124 14.76 6.89 23.95
C LYS A 124 14.48 5.50 24.52
N LEU A 125 15.10 4.48 23.96
CA LEU A 125 15.15 3.18 24.63
C LEU A 125 15.91 3.37 25.95
N LYS A 126 15.27 3.05 27.09
CA LYS A 126 16.05 2.65 28.26
C LYS A 126 16.83 1.42 27.82
N LYS A 127 18.17 1.52 27.78
CA LYS A 127 19.02 0.35 27.59
C LYS A 127 18.67 -0.67 28.70
N PRO A 128 18.53 -1.97 28.38
CA PRO A 128 18.58 -3.00 29.40
C PRO A 128 19.92 -2.96 30.15
#